data_AF-A0A497UWR9-F1
#
_entry.id   AF-A0A497UWR9-F1
#
_cell.length_a   1.000
_cell.length_b   1.000
_cell.length_c   1.000
_cell.angle_alpha   90.00
_cell.angle_beta   90.00
_cell.angle_gamma   90.00
#
_symmetry.space_group_name_H-M   'P 1'
#
loop_
_entity.id
_entity.type
_entity.pdbx_description
1 polymer ?
#
loop_
_entity_poly.entity_id
_entity_poly.type
_entity_poly.pdbx_seq_one_letter_code
_entity_poly.pdbx_strand_id
1 'polypeptide(L)'
;MPSGFRYLDEILVSQGGHRGSAILEGLIKLDEIIIPENYRSISGIPNDIPFQAKIRIKYRDGYLLKRMQSSMFPKNWDLIRIQQEIAYVYEKTVSKGVGKLTRNPNDLFNGFLGTSTSGFDIKIEVDDLGNIMNAYSKI
;
A
#
# COMPACT_ATOMS: atom_id res chain seq x y z
N MET A 1 -6.70 14.34 36.54
CA MET A 1 -6.55 13.38 35.42
C MET A 1 -7.71 12.39 35.49
N PRO A 2 -8.33 12.07 34.35
CA PRO A 2 -8.00 10.81 33.70
C PRO A 2 -7.79 10.97 32.17
N SER A 3 -6.66 10.49 31.65
CA SER A 3 -6.42 10.35 30.21
C SER A 3 -6.95 9.00 29.75
N GLY A 4 -8.26 8.93 29.50
CA GLY A 4 -8.94 7.74 29.00
C GLY A 4 -9.40 7.95 27.56
N PHE A 5 -8.48 8.02 26.61
CA PHE A 5 -8.87 7.91 25.19
C PHE A 5 -8.96 6.42 24.82
N ARG A 6 -10.18 5.92 24.67
CA ARG A 6 -10.47 4.59 24.11
C ARG A 6 -10.34 4.67 22.59
N TYR A 7 -9.17 4.31 22.07
CA TYR A 7 -8.93 4.13 20.63
C TYR A 7 -9.63 2.92 20.01
N LEU A 8 -10.41 2.15 20.78
CA LEU A 8 -11.05 0.92 20.32
C LEU A 8 -12.10 1.15 19.22
N ASP A 9 -12.62 2.37 19.08
CA ASP A 9 -13.67 2.72 18.09
C ASP A 9 -13.14 3.50 16.88
N GLU A 10 -11.87 3.93 16.88
CA GLU A 10 -11.29 4.66 15.75
C GLU A 10 -10.74 3.69 14.71
N ILE A 11 -11.27 3.78 13.49
CA ILE A 11 -10.86 2.91 12.37
C ILE A 11 -10.28 3.78 11.27
N LEU A 12 -9.08 3.43 10.81
CA LEU A 12 -8.45 4.14 9.70
C LEU A 12 -9.12 3.77 8.37
N VAL A 13 -9.59 4.78 7.64
CA VAL A 13 -10.30 4.65 6.36
C VAL A 13 -9.44 5.24 5.22
N SER A 14 -8.20 4.77 5.09
CA SER A 14 -7.26 5.23 4.05
C SER A 14 -6.91 4.11 3.06
N GLN A 15 -6.88 4.43 1.77
CA GLN A 15 -6.26 3.59 0.73
C GLN A 15 -4.76 3.93 0.72
N GLY A 16 -3.89 2.94 0.56
CA GLY A 16 -2.45 3.19 0.52
C GLY A 16 -1.63 1.91 0.46
N GLY A 17 -0.49 2.02 -0.21
CA GLY A 17 0.52 0.97 -0.29
C GLY A 17 1.39 1.02 0.95
N HIS A 18 1.70 -0.14 1.51
CA HIS A 18 2.63 -0.25 2.63
C HIS A 18 3.80 -1.14 2.25
N ARG A 19 4.97 -0.85 2.80
CA ARG A 19 6.13 -1.73 2.70
C ARG A 19 5.87 -3.02 3.47
N GLY A 20 5.98 -4.18 2.82
CA GLY A 20 5.78 -5.48 3.47
C GLY A 20 6.73 -5.74 4.63
N SER A 21 7.99 -5.26 4.54
CA SER A 21 8.99 -5.41 5.61
C SER A 21 8.59 -4.73 6.94
N ALA A 22 7.71 -3.71 6.90
CA ALA A 22 7.26 -3.02 8.11
C ALA A 22 6.48 -3.94 9.07
N ILE A 23 5.93 -5.05 8.57
CA ILE A 23 5.33 -6.10 9.40
C ILE A 23 6.42 -6.91 10.12
N LEU A 24 7.51 -7.25 9.42
CA LEU A 24 8.66 -7.98 10.00
C LEU A 24 9.38 -7.15 11.06
N GLU A 25 9.42 -5.83 10.88
CA GLU A 25 10.01 -4.86 11.80
C GLU A 25 9.09 -4.55 13.01
N GLY A 26 7.87 -5.10 13.05
CA GLY A 26 6.91 -4.88 14.14
C GLY A 26 6.28 -3.48 14.17
N LEU A 27 6.44 -2.70 13.09
CA LEU A 27 5.82 -1.37 12.94
C LEU A 27 4.33 -1.47 12.56
N ILE A 28 3.99 -2.51 11.80
CA ILE A 28 2.62 -2.86 11.39
C ILE A 28 2.29 -4.24 11.93
N LYS A 29 1.12 -4.40 12.55
CA LYS A 29 0.64 -5.72 12.96
C LYS A 29 -0.23 -6.32 11.86
N LEU A 30 0.13 -7.50 11.38
CA LEU A 30 -0.69 -8.28 10.47
C LEU A 30 -1.86 -8.91 11.24
N ASP A 31 -3.06 -8.79 10.68
CA ASP A 31 -4.26 -9.45 11.20
C ASP A 31 -4.62 -10.66 10.32
N GLU A 32 -4.70 -10.45 9.01
CA GLU A 32 -5.08 -11.47 8.03
C GLU A 32 -4.44 -11.16 6.68
N ILE A 33 -3.97 -12.19 5.96
CA ILE A 33 -3.60 -12.08 4.55
C ILE A 33 -4.83 -12.45 3.74
N ILE A 34 -5.24 -11.55 2.84
CA ILE A 34 -6.39 -11.74 1.97
C ILE A 34 -5.94 -12.32 0.63
N ILE A 35 -4.85 -11.77 0.07
CA ILE A 35 -4.28 -12.25 -1.19
C ILE A 35 -2.78 -12.38 -1.02
N PRO A 36 -2.19 -13.57 -1.26
CA PRO A 36 -2.84 -14.81 -1.68
C PRO A 36 -3.56 -15.52 -0.52
N GLU A 37 -4.71 -16.14 -0.78
CA GLU A 37 -5.61 -16.72 0.25
C GLU A 37 -5.02 -17.89 1.06
N ASN A 38 -3.92 -18.49 0.59
CA ASN A 38 -3.33 -19.69 1.19
C ASN A 38 -2.24 -19.41 2.25
N TYR A 39 -1.98 -18.14 2.59
CA TYR A 39 -0.95 -17.79 3.54
C TYR A 39 -1.53 -17.29 4.86
N ARG A 40 -1.13 -17.92 5.96
CA ARG A 40 -1.51 -17.50 7.33
C ARG A 40 -0.47 -16.61 8.00
N SER A 41 0.73 -16.51 7.41
CA SER A 41 1.83 -15.70 7.93
C SER A 41 2.62 -15.05 6.79
N ILE A 42 3.19 -13.89 7.08
CA ILE A 42 4.07 -13.18 6.14
C ILE A 42 5.33 -14.00 5.80
N SER A 43 5.78 -14.88 6.70
CA SER A 43 6.91 -15.76 6.44
C SER A 43 6.65 -16.75 5.31
N GLY A 44 5.40 -17.17 5.11
CA GLY A 44 5.01 -18.09 4.04
C GLY A 44 4.95 -17.46 2.65
N ILE A 45 4.62 -16.16 2.55
CA ILE A 45 4.48 -15.47 1.25
C ILE A 45 5.83 -15.45 0.51
N PRO A 46 5.93 -15.77 -0.79
CA PRO A 46 7.13 -15.56 -1.58
C PRO A 46 7.69 -14.14 -1.47
N ASN A 47 9.01 -13.98 -1.57
CA ASN A 47 9.66 -12.70 -1.27
C ASN A 47 9.23 -11.57 -2.19
N ASP A 48 9.24 -11.79 -3.50
CA ASP A 48 9.07 -10.75 -4.53
C ASP A 48 7.64 -10.61 -5.06
N ILE A 49 6.63 -11.06 -4.30
CA ILE A 49 5.22 -10.85 -4.67
C ILE A 49 4.56 -9.82 -3.75
N PRO A 50 3.76 -8.90 -4.30
CA PRO A 50 2.94 -8.03 -3.48
C PRO A 50 1.79 -8.86 -2.88
N PHE A 51 1.17 -8.36 -1.82
CA PHE A 51 0.06 -9.04 -1.16
C PHE A 51 -0.98 -8.06 -0.63
N GLN A 52 -2.17 -8.54 -0.34
CA GLN A 52 -3.24 -7.75 0.27
C GLN A 52 -3.54 -8.28 1.67
N ALA A 53 -3.66 -7.39 2.65
CA ALA A 53 -3.81 -7.78 4.05
C ALA A 53 -4.71 -6.84 4.85
N LYS A 54 -5.34 -7.38 5.89
CA LYS A 54 -5.87 -6.59 7.02
C LYS A 54 -4.74 -6.35 8.00
N ILE A 55 -4.55 -5.09 8.39
CA ILE A 55 -3.45 -4.67 9.24
C ILE A 55 -3.92 -3.74 10.36
N ARG A 56 -3.10 -3.62 11.40
CA ARG A 56 -3.21 -2.60 12.45
C ARG A 56 -1.93 -1.78 12.50
N ILE A 57 -2.08 -0.46 12.59
CA ILE A 57 -0.96 0.47 12.62
C ILE A 57 -0.72 0.89 14.07
N LYS A 58 0.55 0.92 14.49
CA LYS A 58 0.94 1.35 15.83
C LYS A 58 0.88 2.88 15.94
N TYR A 59 0.13 3.36 16.92
CA TYR A 59 0.08 4.76 17.35
C TYR A 59 0.67 4.88 18.76
N ARG A 60 0.82 6.12 19.25
CA ARG A 60 1.43 6.44 20.55
C ARG A 60 0.84 5.62 21.71
N ASP A 61 -0.48 5.41 21.69
CA ASP A 61 -1.24 4.84 22.80
C ASP A 61 -1.92 3.50 22.48
N GLY A 62 -1.58 2.85 21.35
CA GLY A 62 -2.18 1.57 20.98
C GLY A 62 -2.05 1.20 19.50
N TYR A 63 -2.86 0.24 19.05
CA TYR A 63 -2.96 -0.13 17.63
C TYR A 63 -4.34 0.24 17.10
N LEU A 64 -4.37 0.93 15.96
CA LEU A 64 -5.60 1.24 15.25
C LEU A 64 -5.80 0.23 14.12
N LEU A 65 -6.99 -0.38 14.09
CA LEU A 65 -7.38 -1.26 12.99
C LEU A 65 -7.67 -0.40 11.75
N LYS A 66 -7.24 -0.89 10.59
CA LYS A 66 -7.57 -0.28 9.31
C LYS A 66 -8.82 -0.95 8.73
N ARG A 67 -9.83 -0.16 8.35
CA ARG A 67 -11.07 -0.67 7.76
C ARG A 67 -10.81 -1.27 6.39
N MET A 68 -10.03 -0.55 5.60
CA MET A 68 -9.75 -0.93 4.22
C MET A 68 -8.56 -1.87 4.16
N GLN A 69 -8.70 -2.90 3.33
CA GLN A 69 -7.64 -3.83 3.02
C GLN A 69 -6.43 -3.06 2.48
N SER A 70 -5.26 -3.42 2.95
CA SER A 70 -4.00 -2.78 2.59
C SER A 70 -3.34 -3.53 1.47
N SER A 71 -2.96 -2.80 0.43
CA SER A 71 -2.01 -3.31 -0.54
C SER A 71 -0.60 -3.20 0.05
N MET A 72 0.15 -4.27 -0.06
CA MET A 72 1.48 -4.42 0.52
C MET A 72 2.45 -4.73 -0.60
N PHE A 73 3.51 -3.93 -0.69
CA PHE A 73 4.66 -4.25 -1.54
C PHE A 73 5.36 -5.51 -1.04
N PRO A 74 6.17 -6.17 -1.90
CA PRO A 74 6.84 -7.42 -1.54
C PRO A 74 7.65 -7.30 -0.25
N LYS A 75 7.64 -8.37 0.55
CA LYS A 75 8.12 -8.32 1.94
C LYS A 75 9.64 -8.11 2.06
N ASN A 76 10.39 -8.45 1.01
CA ASN A 76 11.83 -8.23 0.92
C ASN A 76 12.19 -6.86 0.33
N TRP A 77 11.22 -6.03 -0.07
CA TRP A 77 11.50 -4.68 -0.56
C TRP A 77 11.65 -3.72 0.61
N ASP A 78 12.76 -3.00 0.62
CA ASP A 78 12.93 -1.85 1.50
C ASP A 78 12.27 -0.60 0.90
N LEU A 79 12.31 0.51 1.65
CA LEU A 79 11.71 1.76 1.20
C LEU A 79 12.41 2.31 -0.05
N ILE A 80 13.73 2.13 -0.14
CA ILE A 80 14.54 2.63 -1.26
C ILE A 80 14.14 1.92 -2.55
N ARG A 81 14.07 0.58 -2.54
CA ARG A 81 13.61 -0.22 -3.68
C ARG A 81 12.20 0.16 -4.10
N ILE A 82 11.28 0.32 -3.13
CA ILE A 82 9.90 0.77 -3.43
C ILE A 82 9.90 2.13 -4.14
N GLN A 83 10.65 3.10 -3.64
CA GLN A 83 10.73 4.44 -4.25
C GLN A 83 11.33 4.40 -5.65
N GLN A 84 12.38 3.60 -5.86
CA GLN A 84 13.00 3.40 -7.18
C GLN A 84 12.01 2.78 -8.17
N GLU A 85 11.25 1.77 -7.76
CA GLU A 85 10.25 1.12 -8.61
C GLU A 85 9.08 2.04 -8.93
N ILE A 86 8.64 2.85 -7.97
CA ILE A 86 7.62 3.87 -8.22
C ILE A 86 8.13 4.91 -9.22
N ALA A 87 9.37 5.40 -9.07
CA ALA A 87 9.98 6.34 -10.00
C ALA A 87 10.08 5.74 -11.42
N TYR A 88 10.52 4.48 -11.52
CA TYR A 88 10.58 3.75 -12.78
C TYR A 88 9.21 3.64 -13.45
N VAL A 89 8.17 3.24 -12.70
CA VAL A 89 6.81 3.14 -13.23
C VAL A 89 6.28 4.52 -13.63
N TYR A 90 6.57 5.57 -12.86
CA TYR A 90 6.20 6.95 -13.18
C TYR A 90 6.80 7.42 -14.51
N GLU A 91 8.09 7.16 -14.73
CA GLU A 91 8.79 7.48 -15.99
C GLU A 91 8.24 6.70 -17.19
N LYS A 92 7.64 5.54 -16.96
CA LYS A 92 7.02 4.74 -18.02
C LYS A 92 5.55 5.06 -18.27
N THR A 93 4.87 5.70 -17.33
CA THR A 93 3.42 5.92 -17.37
C THR A 93 3.08 7.41 -17.33
N VAL A 94 3.05 8.01 -16.13
CA VAL A 94 2.60 9.38 -15.87
C VAL A 94 3.29 10.38 -16.78
N SER A 95 4.63 10.37 -16.80
CA SER A 95 5.44 11.30 -17.60
C SER A 95 5.20 11.20 -19.11
N LYS A 96 4.71 10.05 -19.58
CA LYS A 96 4.41 9.77 -21.00
C LYS A 96 2.93 9.84 -21.32
N GLY A 97 2.06 10.03 -20.32
CA GLY A 97 0.62 9.93 -20.47
C GLY A 97 0.11 8.52 -20.78
N VAL A 98 0.92 7.47 -20.61
CA VAL A 98 0.58 6.08 -20.93
C VAL A 98 0.02 5.36 -19.71
N GLY A 99 -0.96 4.47 -19.92
CA GLY A 99 -1.56 3.70 -18.83
C GLY A 99 -2.51 4.51 -17.94
N LYS A 100 -2.96 5.68 -18.40
CA LYS A 100 -3.95 6.49 -17.69
C LYS A 100 -5.27 5.73 -17.60
N LEU A 101 -5.80 5.61 -16.39
CA LEU A 101 -7.07 4.96 -16.10
C LEU A 101 -8.22 5.94 -16.33
N THR A 102 -9.37 5.40 -16.74
CA THR A 102 -10.62 6.18 -16.81
C THR A 102 -11.00 6.64 -15.40
N ARG A 103 -11.18 7.95 -15.24
CA ARG A 103 -11.53 8.57 -13.96
C ARG A 103 -13.00 8.34 -13.64
N ASN A 104 -13.29 7.79 -12.47
CA ASN A 104 -14.64 7.74 -11.92
C ASN A 104 -14.98 9.07 -11.23
N PRO A 105 -16.27 9.44 -11.10
CA PRO A 105 -16.67 10.68 -10.42
C PRO A 105 -16.17 10.81 -8.97
N ASN A 106 -15.93 9.68 -8.31
CA ASN A 106 -15.46 9.65 -6.92
C ASN A 106 -13.93 9.62 -6.79
N ASP A 107 -13.20 9.57 -7.90
CA ASP A 107 -11.74 9.53 -7.88
C ASP A 107 -11.19 10.94 -7.61
N LEU A 108 -10.49 11.05 -6.48
CA LEU A 108 -9.83 12.30 -6.06
C LEU A 108 -8.63 12.64 -6.95
N PHE A 109 -7.96 11.63 -7.51
CA PHE A 109 -6.69 11.77 -8.23
C PHE A 109 -6.73 11.06 -9.59
N ASN A 110 -5.85 11.49 -10.49
CA ASN A 110 -5.65 10.82 -11.77
C ASN A 110 -4.86 9.53 -11.56
N GLY A 111 -5.45 8.38 -11.93
CA GLY A 111 -4.81 7.08 -11.79
C GLY A 111 -4.03 6.67 -13.05
N PHE A 112 -2.86 6.10 -12.85
CA PHE A 112 -2.02 5.47 -13.88
C PHE A 112 -1.63 4.07 -13.43
N LEU A 113 -1.58 3.13 -14.36
CA LEU A 113 -1.16 1.76 -14.11
C LEU A 113 0.09 1.45 -14.94
N GLY A 114 1.11 0.88 -14.29
CA GLY A 114 2.27 0.38 -15.00
C GLY A 114 2.95 -0.77 -14.26
N THR A 115 3.68 -1.57 -15.02
CA THR A 115 4.29 -2.80 -14.51
C THR A 115 5.67 -2.52 -13.91
N SER A 116 5.88 -3.00 -12.68
CA SER A 116 7.17 -2.98 -11.99
C SER A 116 8.21 -3.87 -12.68
N THR A 117 9.48 -3.73 -12.32
CA THR A 117 10.54 -4.62 -12.85
C THR A 117 10.35 -6.09 -12.44
N SER A 118 9.58 -6.34 -11.38
CA SER A 118 9.26 -7.69 -10.87
C SER A 118 7.95 -8.24 -11.44
N GLY A 119 7.34 -7.57 -12.42
CA GLY A 119 6.26 -8.13 -13.24
C GLY A 119 4.85 -7.96 -12.70
N PHE A 120 4.66 -7.31 -11.54
CA PHE A 120 3.34 -6.93 -11.04
C PHE A 120 3.05 -5.45 -11.30
N ASP A 121 1.77 -5.10 -11.39
CA ASP A 121 1.35 -3.72 -11.65
C ASP A 121 1.36 -2.85 -10.38
N ILE A 122 1.78 -1.60 -10.56
CA ILE A 122 1.72 -0.53 -9.57
C ILE A 122 0.76 0.52 -10.10
N LYS A 123 -0.25 0.86 -9.29
CA LYS A 123 -1.10 2.03 -9.54
C LYS A 123 -0.45 3.25 -8.89
N ILE A 124 -0.25 4.29 -9.68
CA ILE A 124 0.19 5.62 -9.23
C ILE A 124 -0.99 6.56 -9.35
N GLU A 125 -1.27 7.31 -8.29
CA GLU A 125 -2.27 8.36 -8.25
C GLU A 125 -1.57 9.71 -8.16
N VAL A 126 -1.90 10.61 -9.08
CA VAL A 126 -1.30 11.94 -9.16
C VAL A 126 -2.34 13.05 -9.12
N ASP A 127 -1.93 14.22 -8.64
CA ASP A 127 -2.71 15.44 -8.79
C ASP A 127 -2.71 15.94 -10.26
N ASP A 128 -3.35 17.06 -10.54
CA ASP A 128 -3.43 17.62 -11.89
C ASP A 128 -2.09 18.18 -12.40
N LEU A 129 -1.11 18.38 -11.50
CA LEU A 129 0.25 18.80 -11.84
C LEU A 129 1.20 17.61 -12.06
N GLY A 130 0.74 16.38 -11.81
CA GLY A 130 1.52 15.17 -11.94
C GLY A 130 2.34 14.81 -10.69
N ASN A 131 2.12 15.46 -9.54
CA ASN A 131 2.76 15.08 -8.29
C ASN A 131 2.17 13.77 -7.77
N ILE A 132 3.02 12.86 -7.29
CA ILE A 132 2.58 11.58 -6.73
C ILE A 132 1.87 11.82 -5.40
N MET A 133 0.58 11.47 -5.36
CA MET A 133 -0.26 11.55 -4.17
C MET A 133 -0.34 10.20 -3.47
N ASN A 134 -0.44 9.10 -4.22
CA ASN A 134 -0.33 7.74 -3.70
C ASN A 134 0.35 6.81 -4.71
N ALA A 135 0.92 5.72 -4.20
CA ALA A 135 1.34 4.59 -5.02
C ALA A 135 1.13 3.27 -4.26
N TYR A 136 0.65 2.25 -4.95
CA TYR A 136 0.41 0.93 -4.37
C TYR A 136 0.40 -0.17 -5.42
N SER A 137 0.81 -1.38 -5.03
CA SER A 137 0.65 -2.57 -5.85
C SER A 137 -0.83 -2.80 -6.17
N LYS A 138 -1.13 -3.07 -7.44
CA LYS A 138 -2.46 -3.46 -7.89
C LYS A 138 -2.54 -4.98 -7.83
N ILE A 139 -3.41 -5.48 -6.96
CA ILE A 139 -3.73 -6.89 -6.76
C ILE A 139 -5.25 -7.01 -6.85
#